data_AF-I0WH88-F1
#
_entry.id   AF-I0WH88-F1
#
_cell.length_a   1.000
_cell.length_b   1.000
_cell.length_c   1.000
_cell.angle_alpha   90.00
_cell.angle_beta   90.00
_cell.angle_gamma   90.00
#
_symmetry.space_group_name_H-M   'P 1'
#
loop_
_entity.id
_entity.type
_entity.pdbx_description
1 polymer ?
#
loop_
_entity_poly.entity_id
_entity_poly.type
_entity_poly.pdbx_seq_one_letter_code
_entity_poly.pdbx_strand_id
1 'polypeptide(L)'
;MTMNELTEQELHNLAMNEVGKTLEQKGWEFLAINSQLNKNPQFVCVDERNQKHFVIVKAILYPENPIDYDMIFMQTLKEHALKFNARIYYAGVGLANAKDYELPLTTSSDYIVNFNGLIEL
;
A
#
# COMPACT_ATOMS: atom_id res chain seq x y z
N MET A 1 29.91 3.12 9.20
CA MET A 1 28.79 2.33 8.66
C MET A 1 27.79 3.34 8.13
N THR A 2 27.63 3.45 6.82
CA THR A 2 26.74 4.43 6.19
C THR A 2 25.29 4.07 6.52
N MET A 3 24.64 4.91 7.33
CA MET A 3 23.19 4.85 7.53
C MET A 3 22.53 5.25 6.22
N ASN A 4 22.11 4.27 5.43
CA ASN A 4 21.40 4.55 4.18
C ASN A 4 19.90 4.66 4.50
N GLU A 5 19.33 5.77 4.07
CA GLU A 5 17.88 6.01 4.07
C GLU A 5 17.20 4.93 3.22
N LEU A 6 16.04 4.45 3.66
CA LEU A 6 15.25 3.48 2.91
C LEU A 6 14.78 4.15 1.62
N THR A 7 14.94 3.44 0.51
CA THR A 7 14.42 3.91 -0.77
C THR A 7 12.89 3.82 -0.80
N GLU A 8 12.25 4.60 -1.68
CA GLU A 8 10.80 4.53 -1.91
C GLU A 8 10.32 3.09 -2.18
N GLN A 9 11.12 2.30 -2.89
CA GLN A 9 10.80 0.91 -3.19
C GLN A 9 10.84 0.03 -1.93
N GLU A 10 11.80 0.23 -1.04
CA GLU A 10 11.87 -0.54 0.22
C GLU A 10 10.71 -0.19 1.15
N LEU A 11 10.37 1.09 1.25
CA LEU A 11 9.20 1.55 2.01
C LEU A 11 7.90 0.98 1.43
N HIS A 12 7.77 0.98 0.12
CA HIS A 12 6.63 0.39 -0.57
C HIS A 12 6.53 -1.12 -0.29
N ASN A 13 7.65 -1.84 -0.32
CA ASN A 13 7.69 -3.26 0.01
C ASN A 13 7.28 -3.52 1.47
N LEU A 14 7.74 -2.68 2.41
CA LEU A 14 7.33 -2.77 3.82
C LEU A 14 5.81 -2.59 3.96
N ALA A 15 5.25 -1.57 3.31
CA ALA A 15 3.80 -1.34 3.29
C ALA A 15 3.05 -2.54 2.70
N MET A 16 3.52 -3.06 1.57
CA MET A 16 2.90 -4.22 0.91
C MET A 16 2.91 -5.46 1.78
N ASN A 17 3.96 -5.71 2.56
CA ASN A 17 4.02 -6.85 3.46
C ASN A 17 2.92 -6.78 4.54
N GLU A 18 2.72 -5.61 5.14
CA GLU A 18 1.70 -5.42 6.18
C GLU A 18 0.27 -5.52 5.62
N VAL A 19 0.05 -4.97 4.43
CA VAL A 19 -1.22 -5.13 3.72
C VAL A 19 -1.45 -6.58 3.32
N GLY A 20 -0.45 -7.24 2.76
CA GLY A 20 -0.50 -8.65 2.36
C GLY A 20 -0.93 -9.56 3.51
N LYS A 21 -0.28 -9.43 4.68
CA LYS A 21 -0.67 -10.17 5.90
C LYS A 21 -2.13 -9.92 6.28
N THR A 22 -2.61 -8.70 6.15
CA THR A 22 -4.01 -8.35 6.46
C THR A 22 -4.98 -9.00 5.48
N LEU A 23 -4.62 -9.07 4.19
CA LEU A 23 -5.42 -9.73 3.15
C LEU A 23 -5.45 -11.25 3.38
N GLU A 24 -4.32 -11.86 3.76
CA GLU A 24 -4.24 -13.26 4.17
C GLU A 24 -5.12 -13.56 5.38
N GLN A 25 -5.08 -12.71 6.41
CA GLN A 25 -5.92 -12.85 7.61
C GLN A 25 -7.41 -12.72 7.30
N LYS A 26 -7.78 -11.97 6.26
CA LYS A 26 -9.16 -11.89 5.76
C LYS A 26 -9.58 -13.12 4.96
N GLY A 27 -8.66 -14.04 4.65
CA GLY A 27 -8.92 -15.21 3.82
C GLY A 27 -9.07 -14.88 2.33
N TRP A 28 -8.47 -13.78 1.86
CA TRP A 28 -8.50 -13.43 0.44
C TRP A 28 -7.36 -14.13 -0.30
N GLU A 29 -7.67 -14.73 -1.44
CA GLU A 29 -6.68 -15.41 -2.30
C GLU A 29 -6.03 -14.41 -3.25
N PHE A 30 -4.70 -14.40 -3.34
CA PHE A 30 -3.99 -13.54 -4.28
C PHE A 30 -3.97 -14.14 -5.68
N LEU A 31 -4.58 -13.44 -6.63
CA LEU A 31 -4.47 -13.75 -8.06
C LEU A 31 -3.21 -13.15 -8.68
N ALA A 32 -2.83 -11.94 -8.27
CA ALA A 32 -1.64 -11.26 -8.75
C ALA A 32 -1.08 -10.29 -7.71
N ILE A 33 0.24 -10.18 -7.68
CA ILE A 33 0.97 -9.25 -6.81
C ILE A 33 1.95 -8.48 -7.68
N ASN A 34 1.98 -7.15 -7.56
CA ASN A 34 2.87 -6.27 -8.29
C ASN A 34 3.44 -5.23 -7.32
N SER A 35 4.75 -5.32 -7.07
CA SER A 35 5.46 -4.40 -6.18
C SER A 35 6.10 -3.21 -6.88
N GLN A 36 5.89 -3.07 -8.20
CA GLN A 36 6.47 -1.95 -8.94
C GLN A 36 5.79 -0.65 -8.53
N LEU A 37 6.61 0.33 -8.14
CA LEU A 37 6.16 1.70 -7.91
C LEU A 37 5.37 2.22 -9.12
N ASN A 38 4.34 3.01 -8.87
CA ASN A 38 3.43 3.58 -9.88
C ASN A 38 2.61 2.59 -10.71
N LYS A 39 2.72 1.26 -10.50
CA LYS A 39 1.86 0.27 -11.15
C LYS A 39 0.76 -0.20 -10.21
N ASN A 40 -0.48 0.07 -10.60
CA ASN A 40 -1.65 -0.24 -9.80
C ASN A 40 -2.62 -1.14 -10.59
N PRO A 41 -3.39 -2.01 -9.90
CA PRO A 41 -3.32 -2.30 -8.45
C PRO A 41 -2.07 -3.11 -8.05
N GLN A 42 -1.66 -3.01 -6.78
CA GLN A 42 -0.53 -3.80 -6.24
C GLN A 42 -0.96 -5.23 -5.92
N PHE A 43 -2.15 -5.41 -5.36
CA PHE A 43 -2.71 -6.73 -5.13
C PHE A 43 -4.02 -6.88 -5.89
N VAL A 44 -4.15 -8.02 -6.55
CA VAL A 44 -5.42 -8.50 -7.08
C VAL A 44 -5.76 -9.74 -6.27
N CYS A 45 -6.83 -9.64 -5.49
CA CYS A 45 -7.30 -10.71 -4.64
C CYS A 45 -8.72 -11.13 -5.01
N VAL A 46 -9.14 -12.32 -4.58
CA VAL A 46 -10.54 -12.74 -4.59
C VAL A 46 -10.94 -13.21 -3.20
N ASP A 47 -12.20 -12.95 -2.83
CA ASP A 47 -12.76 -13.54 -1.63
C ASP A 47 -13.39 -14.92 -1.92
N GLU A 48 -13.86 -15.58 -0.85
CA GLU A 48 -14.57 -16.86 -0.90
C GLU A 48 -15.79 -16.88 -1.84
N ARG A 49 -16.33 -15.71 -2.21
CA ARG A 49 -17.47 -15.54 -3.12
C ARG A 49 -17.04 -15.31 -4.57
N ASN A 50 -15.75 -15.45 -4.88
CA ASN A 50 -15.14 -15.10 -6.17
C ASN A 50 -15.29 -13.62 -6.55
N GLN A 51 -15.52 -12.72 -5.58
CA GLN A 51 -15.50 -11.29 -5.86
C GLN A 51 -14.06 -10.82 -5.95
N LYS A 52 -13.70 -10.18 -7.07
CA LYS A 52 -12.38 -9.56 -7.26
C LYS A 52 -12.25 -8.29 -6.43
N HIS A 53 -11.12 -8.15 -5.76
CA HIS A 53 -10.73 -7.02 -4.95
C HIS A 53 -9.37 -6.52 -5.43
N PHE A 54 -9.31 -5.27 -5.83
CA PHE A 54 -8.09 -4.58 -6.25
C PHE A 54 -7.62 -3.73 -5.07
N VAL A 55 -6.46 -4.05 -4.52
CA VAL A 55 -5.91 -3.33 -3.38
C VAL A 55 -4.72 -2.50 -3.84
N ILE A 56 -4.82 -1.21 -3.57
CA ILE A 56 -3.81 -0.21 -3.86
C ILE A 56 -3.08 0.06 -2.56
N VAL A 57 -1.77 -0.17 -2.54
CA VAL A 57 -0.91 0.08 -1.40
C VAL A 57 -0.10 1.34 -1.64
N LYS A 58 -0.10 2.25 -0.68
CA LYS A 58 0.82 3.40 -0.69
C LYS A 58 1.54 3.47 0.64
N ALA A 59 2.86 3.48 0.58
CA ALA A 59 3.70 3.86 1.70
C ALA A 59 3.67 5.38 1.82
N ILE A 60 3.35 5.89 3.00
CA ILE A 60 3.31 7.32 3.30
C ILE A 60 4.37 7.57 4.35
N LEU A 61 5.40 8.32 3.98
CA LEU A 61 6.38 8.84 4.93
C LEU A 61 5.89 10.16 5.49
N TYR A 62 6.19 10.42 6.76
CA TYR A 62 6.11 11.79 7.27
C TYR A 62 7.32 12.59 6.73
N PRO A 63 7.19 13.90 6.40
CA PRO A 63 5.99 14.74 6.42
C PRO A 63 5.22 14.77 5.08
N GLU A 64 5.47 13.84 4.16
CA GLU A 64 4.81 13.84 2.86
C GLU A 64 3.29 13.73 3.01
N ASN A 65 2.60 14.61 2.29
CA ASN A 65 1.16 14.73 2.40
C ASN A 65 0.53 13.64 1.53
N PRO A 66 -0.19 12.66 2.10
CA PRO A 66 -0.72 11.53 1.34
C PRO A 66 -1.78 11.92 0.31
N ILE A 67 -2.20 13.19 0.27
CA ILE A 67 -3.38 13.70 -0.43
C ILE A 67 -3.09 14.12 -1.87
N ASP A 68 -1.83 14.13 -2.33
CA ASP A 68 -1.50 14.32 -3.75
C ASP A 68 -1.79 13.03 -4.54
N TYR A 69 -3.07 12.67 -4.60
CA TYR A 69 -3.58 11.79 -5.64
C TYR A 69 -4.06 12.66 -6.77
N ASP A 70 -3.40 12.51 -7.90
CA ASP A 70 -3.89 13.07 -9.14
C ASP A 70 -5.34 12.60 -9.35
N MET A 71 -6.26 13.53 -9.56
CA MET A 71 -7.68 13.21 -9.75
C MET A 71 -7.86 12.22 -10.93
N ILE A 72 -6.96 12.31 -11.91
CA ILE A 72 -6.85 11.42 -13.07
C ILE A 72 -6.51 9.98 -12.64
N PHE A 73 -5.64 9.82 -11.66
CA PHE A 73 -5.24 8.52 -11.13
C PHE A 73 -6.40 7.82 -10.42
N MET A 74 -7.13 8.54 -9.54
CA MET A 74 -8.33 7.99 -8.90
C MET A 74 -9.39 7.58 -9.91
N GLN A 75 -9.59 8.39 -10.96
CA GLN A 75 -10.55 8.10 -12.02
C GLN A 75 -10.15 6.85 -12.81
N THR A 76 -8.88 6.74 -13.20
CA THR A 76 -8.35 5.59 -13.96
C THR A 76 -8.51 4.30 -13.17
N LEU A 77 -8.24 4.33 -11.85
CA LEU A 77 -8.43 3.17 -10.97
C LEU A 77 -9.89 2.76 -10.90
N LYS A 78 -10.80 3.72 -10.68
CA LYS A 78 -12.25 3.49 -10.68
C LYS A 78 -12.72 2.87 -11.99
N GLU A 79 -12.30 3.40 -13.13
CA GLU A 79 -12.61 2.84 -14.44
C GLU A 79 -12.06 1.42 -14.64
N HIS A 80 -10.82 1.17 -14.22
CA HIS A 80 -10.24 -0.16 -14.28
C HIS A 80 -11.05 -1.17 -13.47
N ALA A 81 -11.37 -0.88 -12.21
CA ALA A 81 -12.11 -1.83 -11.41
C ALA A 81 -13.55 -2.03 -11.90
N LEU A 82 -14.21 -0.96 -12.38
CA LEU A 82 -15.51 -1.06 -13.06
C LEU A 82 -15.44 -2.02 -14.26
N LYS A 83 -14.42 -1.90 -15.12
CA LYS A 83 -14.22 -2.82 -16.27
C LYS A 83 -14.03 -4.28 -15.86
N PHE A 84 -13.38 -4.52 -14.72
CA PHE A 84 -13.13 -5.87 -14.20
C PHE A 84 -14.21 -6.35 -13.21
N ASN A 85 -15.26 -5.56 -12.99
CA ASN A 85 -16.30 -5.79 -11.98
C ASN A 85 -15.71 -6.11 -10.59
N ALA A 86 -14.61 -5.43 -10.26
CA ALA A 86 -13.84 -5.58 -9.04
C ALA A 86 -14.13 -4.43 -8.08
N ARG A 87 -13.97 -4.67 -6.78
CA ARG A 87 -14.00 -3.64 -5.74
C ARG A 87 -12.62 -3.06 -5.54
N ILE A 88 -12.50 -1.76 -5.31
CA ILE A 88 -11.22 -1.11 -5.08
C ILE A 88 -11.08 -0.84 -3.59
N TYR A 89 -9.90 -1.18 -3.06
CA TYR A 89 -9.50 -0.79 -1.73
C TYR A 89 -8.21 0.00 -1.79
N TYR A 90 -8.15 1.03 -0.98
CA TYR A 90 -6.99 1.83 -0.74
C TYR A 90 -6.41 1.50 0.64
N ALA A 91 -5.13 1.16 0.67
CA ALA A 91 -4.38 0.77 1.85
C ALA A 91 -3.20 1.73 2.03
N GLY A 92 -3.46 2.82 2.75
CA GLY A 92 -2.42 3.75 3.16
C GLY A 92 -1.68 3.22 4.37
N VAL A 93 -0.38 2.99 4.23
CA VAL A 93 0.50 2.55 5.31
C VAL A 93 1.44 3.69 5.66
N GLY A 94 1.22 4.29 6.82
CA GLY A 94 2.12 5.28 7.39
C GLY A 94 3.38 4.59 7.91
N LEU A 95 4.54 5.03 7.47
CA LEU A 95 5.84 4.58 7.95
C LEU A 95 6.54 5.77 8.59
N ALA A 96 6.92 5.65 9.86
CA ALA A 96 7.64 6.69 10.58
C ALA A 96 8.79 6.13 11.40
N ASN A 97 9.84 6.92 11.58
CA ASN A 97 10.98 6.52 12.40
C ASN A 97 10.58 6.51 13.89
N ALA A 98 10.89 5.41 14.60
CA ALA A 98 10.44 5.20 15.97
C ALA A 98 11.12 6.14 16.99
N LYS A 99 12.27 6.72 16.64
CA LYS A 99 12.96 7.69 17.49
C LYS A 99 12.38 9.10 17.35
N ASP A 100 12.04 9.47 16.13
CA ASP A 100 11.52 10.79 15.81
C ASP A 100 10.75 10.72 14.49
N TYR A 101 9.51 11.18 14.49
CA TYR A 101 8.63 11.07 13.33
C TYR A 101 9.11 11.91 12.13
N GLU A 102 10.00 12.89 12.33
CA GLU A 102 10.55 13.76 11.28
C GLU A 102 11.85 13.22 10.69
N LEU A 103 12.45 12.18 11.30
CA LEU A 103 13.68 11.58 10.80
C LEU A 103 13.42 10.60 9.66
N PRO A 104 14.31 10.55 8.65
CA PRO A 104 14.21 9.55 7.60
C PRO A 104 14.34 8.15 8.18
N LEU A 105 13.62 7.21 7.58
CA LEU A 105 13.74 5.81 7.92
C LEU A 105 15.05 5.26 7.35
N THR A 106 15.82 4.58 8.20
CA THR A 106 17.07 3.92 7.80
C THR A 106 16.96 2.43 8.07
N THR A 107 17.68 1.63 7.30
CA THR A 107 17.70 0.15 7.42
C THR A 107 18.08 -0.37 8.82
N SER A 108 18.66 0.45 9.69
CA SER A 108 19.05 0.10 11.06
C SER A 108 18.22 0.78 12.16
N SER A 109 17.24 1.63 11.81
CA SER A 109 16.37 2.28 12.79
C SER A 109 15.07 1.51 12.96
N ASP A 110 14.63 1.38 14.21
CA ASP A 110 13.26 0.95 14.51
C ASP A 110 12.26 1.87 13.80
N TYR A 111 11.20 1.29 13.26
CA TYR A 111 10.14 2.00 12.54
C TYR A 111 8.78 1.65 13.09
N ILE A 112 7.89 2.62 13.05
CA ILE A 112 6.49 2.48 13.43
C ILE A 112 5.69 2.36 12.14
N VAL A 113 4.91 1.29 12.04
CA VAL A 113 3.89 1.11 11.00
C VAL A 113 2.56 1.58 11.54
N ASN A 114 1.96 2.56 10.89
CA ASN A 114 0.59 3.00 11.15
C ASN A 114 -0.31 2.59 9.97
N PHE A 115 -1.02 1.48 10.13
CA PHE A 115 -1.95 0.96 9.13
C PHE A 115 -3.34 0.81 9.73
N ASN A 116 -4.30 1.60 9.22
CA ASN A 116 -5.69 1.63 9.71
C ASN A 116 -6.61 0.62 9.02
N GLY A 117 -6.08 -0.24 8.15
CA GLY A 117 -6.87 -1.19 7.38
C GLY A 117 -7.15 -0.74 5.94
N LEU A 118 -8.06 -1.47 5.28
CA LEU A 118 -8.45 -1.24 3.89
C LEU A 118 -9.64 -0.28 3.84
N ILE A 119 -9.53 0.75 3.00
CA ILE A 119 -10.60 1.72 2.75
C ILE A 119 -11.21 1.42 1.38
N GLU A 120 -12.51 1.09 1.31
CA GLU A 120 -13.21 0.90 0.03
C GLU A 120 -13.45 2.26 -0.65
N LEU A 121 -13.15 2.37 -1.96
CA LEU A 121 -13.23 3.63 -2.76
C LEU A 121 -14.44 3.73 -3.70
#